data_AF-A0A428MPL1-F1
#
_entry.id   AF-A0A428MPL1-F1
#
_cell.length_a   1.000
_cell.length_b   1.000
_cell.length_c   1.000
_cell.angle_alpha   90.00
_cell.angle_beta   90.00
_cell.angle_gamma   90.00
#
_symmetry.space_group_name_H-M   'P 1'
#
loop_
_entity.id
_entity.type
_entity.pdbx_description
1 polymer ?
#
loop_
_entity_poly.entity_id
_entity_poly.type
_entity_poly.pdbx_seq_one_letter_code
_entity_poly.pdbx_strand_id
1 'polypeptide(L)'
;MQRPTPAVPLTCLALLSACLWLAGGCASQPPTAQLLQTGTTQGTTSGASTQGTTSTCTGACTPYIYLAPWSVGLKPGASATFSSIVYNYNPADHTYNVDDHIVTWTIKEGPGGGTITDTGVYTAPLTEGVYHVTATSKANSALSQTATIAVTATEFTVSDSTSILRWGHTASLLPSGQVFIAGGEDDDYGFADPAELYDPAIDTFHSAGQVSRIQHTATVLANGDVLLAGGYGLLAGAYAPMGTADLLKAGGGMIQPTGSMNTPRSSHTATLLLDGRVLLAGGSPDGAKPTQTAELYDPASGKFTPAGDMTTPRSGHSATLLPNGRVLIVGGAAAKAELYDPATHSFLPVPGVSVNRCLASATLLADGRVLIAGGSDCSKTYLDTAEIYDPATGQSTPTGKLVAAQGYHTATLLRDGRVLLVGGSVENLSQFYDPATGSFTFGPHLMNPRFGHTATLLPDGSLLIAGGSESGHAEFYK
;
A
#
# COMPACT_ATOMS: atom_id res chain seq x y z
N MET A 1 -6.94 28.43 37.05
CA MET A 1 -7.98 29.01 36.19
C MET A 1 -8.49 27.91 35.27
N GLN A 2 -9.55 27.23 35.69
CA GLN A 2 -10.22 26.21 34.88
C GLN A 2 -11.03 26.90 33.78
N ARG A 3 -10.87 26.46 32.53
CA ARG A 3 -11.74 26.81 31.40
C ARG A 3 -12.46 25.54 30.92
N PRO A 4 -13.66 25.69 30.33
CA PRO A 4 -14.73 24.71 30.42
C PRO A 4 -14.71 23.71 29.25
N THR A 5 -15.14 22.48 29.56
CA THR A 5 -15.51 21.42 28.60
C THR A 5 -16.74 21.82 27.77
N PRO A 6 -16.77 21.58 26.45
CA PRO A 6 -18.02 21.68 25.69
C PRO A 6 -18.85 20.40 25.88
N ALA A 7 -20.14 20.59 26.15
CA ALA A 7 -21.14 19.55 26.32
C ALA A 7 -21.51 18.90 24.99
N VAL A 8 -21.56 17.57 24.96
CA VAL A 8 -22.17 16.78 23.88
C VAL A 8 -23.64 16.53 24.25
N PRO A 9 -24.62 16.80 23.37
CA PRO A 9 -26.00 16.46 23.67
C PRO A 9 -26.24 14.96 23.45
N LEU A 10 -26.67 14.28 24.53
CA LEU A 10 -27.41 13.03 24.43
C LEU A 10 -28.74 13.31 23.73
N THR A 11 -29.09 12.53 22.70
CA THR A 11 -30.43 11.94 22.54
C THR A 11 -30.51 10.97 21.37
N CYS A 12 -31.37 9.97 21.56
CA CYS A 12 -32.04 9.08 20.59
C CYS A 12 -31.43 7.72 20.22
N LEU A 13 -32.00 6.74 20.94
CA LEU A 13 -32.63 5.52 20.45
C LEU A 13 -31.74 4.31 20.11
N ALA A 14 -31.74 3.39 21.06
CA ALA A 14 -31.49 1.97 20.87
C ALA A 14 -32.35 1.39 19.74
N LEU A 15 -31.69 0.71 18.80
CA LEU A 15 -32.28 -0.33 17.98
C LEU A 15 -31.37 -1.55 18.06
N LEU A 16 -31.75 -2.48 18.95
CA LEU A 16 -31.38 -3.88 18.81
C LEU A 16 -31.93 -4.34 17.45
N SER A 17 -31.05 -4.67 16.51
CA SER A 17 -31.43 -5.54 15.39
C SER A 17 -30.91 -6.93 15.67
N ALA A 18 -31.84 -7.78 16.09
CA ALA A 18 -31.67 -9.22 16.15
C ALA A 18 -31.30 -9.76 14.77
N CYS A 19 -30.25 -10.57 14.72
CA CYS A 19 -29.91 -11.37 13.54
C CYS A 19 -30.96 -12.49 13.41
N LEU A 20 -32.07 -12.17 12.75
CA LEU A 20 -33.10 -13.14 12.38
C LEU A 20 -32.63 -13.82 11.09
N TRP A 21 -32.27 -15.10 11.18
CA TRP A 21 -32.09 -15.97 10.03
C TRP A 21 -33.40 -16.04 9.24
N LEU A 22 -33.48 -15.28 8.14
CA LEU A 22 -34.48 -15.49 7.10
C LEU A 22 -33.84 -16.33 6.00
N ALA A 23 -34.32 -17.56 5.92
CA ALA A 23 -34.19 -18.42 4.76
C ALA A 23 -34.61 -17.65 3.49
N GLY A 24 -33.64 -17.37 2.63
CA GLY A 24 -33.84 -16.68 1.36
C GLY A 24 -32.94 -17.29 0.29
N GLY A 25 -33.50 -18.24 -0.46
CA GLY A 25 -33.09 -18.59 -1.82
C GLY A 25 -31.66 -19.09 -2.01
N CYS A 26 -31.47 -20.41 -1.92
CA CYS A 26 -30.45 -21.05 -2.75
C CYS A 26 -30.73 -20.66 -4.22
N ALA A 27 -29.83 -19.90 -4.85
CA ALA A 27 -29.78 -19.83 -6.30
C ALA A 27 -29.57 -21.26 -6.80
N SER A 28 -30.62 -21.83 -7.38
CA SER A 28 -30.64 -23.19 -7.90
C SER A 28 -29.53 -23.36 -8.94
N GLN A 29 -28.68 -24.36 -8.74
CA GLN A 29 -27.90 -24.92 -9.85
C GLN A 29 -28.85 -25.28 -11.00
N PRO A 30 -28.43 -25.18 -12.28
CA PRO A 30 -29.20 -25.80 -13.35
C PRO A 30 -29.32 -27.31 -13.04
N PRO A 31 -30.42 -27.97 -13.46
CA PRO A 31 -30.59 -29.40 -13.23
C PRO A 31 -29.39 -30.14 -13.81
N THR A 32 -28.68 -30.89 -12.95
CA THR A 32 -27.66 -31.84 -13.38
C THR A 32 -28.35 -32.92 -14.20
N ALA A 33 -28.24 -32.84 -15.52
CA ALA A 33 -28.47 -34.00 -16.38
C ALA A 33 -27.45 -35.07 -15.97
N GLN A 34 -27.89 -36.17 -15.36
CA GLN A 34 -27.04 -37.32 -15.14
C GLN A 34 -26.65 -37.92 -16.50
N LEU A 35 -25.45 -37.58 -16.96
CA LEU A 35 -24.84 -38.18 -18.15
C LEU A 35 -24.38 -39.59 -17.77
N LEU A 36 -25.06 -40.63 -18.27
CA LEU A 36 -24.56 -42.00 -18.21
C LEU A 36 -23.56 -42.19 -19.36
N GLN A 37 -22.27 -42.23 -19.07
CA GLN A 37 -21.29 -42.79 -20.02
C GLN A 37 -21.51 -44.31 -20.07
N THR A 38 -22.06 -44.81 -21.17
CA THR A 38 -22.07 -46.26 -21.42
C THR A 38 -20.68 -46.67 -21.91
N GLY A 39 -20.06 -47.56 -21.15
CA GLY A 39 -18.68 -48.00 -21.34
C GLY A 39 -18.44 -48.68 -22.68
N THR A 40 -17.25 -48.42 -23.22
CA THR A 40 -16.65 -49.06 -24.37
C THR A 40 -16.35 -50.55 -24.11
N THR A 41 -16.72 -51.42 -25.05
CA THR A 41 -16.04 -52.70 -25.24
C THR A 41 -15.03 -52.56 -26.37
N GLN A 42 -13.77 -52.91 -26.08
CA GLN A 42 -12.67 -52.95 -27.05
C GLN A 42 -12.91 -53.99 -28.14
N GLY A 43 -12.63 -53.61 -29.39
CA GLY A 43 -12.46 -54.51 -30.53
C GLY A 43 -11.79 -53.77 -31.69
N THR A 44 -10.57 -54.19 -32.03
CA THR A 44 -9.60 -53.61 -32.98
C THR A 44 -10.13 -53.35 -34.40
N THR A 45 -9.82 -52.19 -35.00
CA THR A 45 -9.06 -51.99 -36.28
C THR A 45 -9.17 -50.53 -36.79
N SER A 46 -8.20 -50.15 -37.61
CA SER A 46 -7.89 -48.84 -38.21
C SER A 46 -9.04 -47.97 -38.72
N GLY A 47 -8.97 -46.66 -38.45
CA GLY A 47 -9.69 -45.62 -39.19
C GLY A 47 -9.86 -44.34 -38.37
N ALA A 48 -9.39 -43.20 -38.88
CA ALA A 48 -9.71 -41.90 -38.32
C ALA A 48 -11.22 -41.66 -38.39
N SER A 49 -11.88 -41.53 -37.24
CA SER A 49 -13.26 -41.05 -37.16
C SER A 49 -13.40 -40.11 -35.97
N THR A 50 -13.83 -38.89 -36.24
CA THR A 50 -14.38 -37.94 -35.26
C THR A 50 -15.51 -38.62 -34.48
N GLN A 51 -15.22 -39.18 -33.31
CA GLN A 51 -16.25 -39.69 -32.41
C GLN A 51 -16.83 -38.51 -31.62
N GLY A 52 -17.96 -38.00 -32.12
CA GLY A 52 -18.87 -37.20 -31.28
C GLY A 52 -19.40 -38.10 -30.18
N THR A 53 -19.09 -37.78 -28.93
CA THR A 53 -19.65 -38.47 -27.76
C THR A 53 -21.14 -38.12 -27.65
N THR A 54 -22.01 -38.97 -28.18
CA THR A 54 -23.46 -38.86 -28.01
C THR A 54 -23.86 -39.40 -26.64
N SER A 55 -24.30 -38.51 -25.76
CA SER A 55 -24.84 -38.87 -24.45
C SER A 55 -26.38 -38.80 -24.47
N THR A 56 -27.04 -39.89 -24.07
CA THR A 56 -28.51 -40.00 -24.03
C THR A 56 -29.07 -39.47 -22.71
N CYS A 57 -30.13 -38.67 -22.79
CA CYS A 57 -30.73 -37.98 -21.63
C CYS A 57 -32.02 -38.67 -21.15
N THR A 58 -32.14 -38.92 -19.85
CA THR A 58 -33.34 -39.48 -19.20
C THR A 58 -34.06 -38.39 -18.40
N GLY A 59 -34.78 -37.50 -19.09
CA GLY A 59 -35.53 -36.40 -18.48
C GLY A 59 -36.19 -35.45 -19.51
N ALA A 60 -36.69 -34.28 -19.06
CA ALA A 60 -37.12 -33.22 -19.96
C ALA A 60 -35.90 -32.57 -20.62
N CYS A 61 -35.44 -33.15 -21.73
CA CYS A 61 -34.22 -32.75 -22.41
C CYS A 61 -34.48 -31.47 -23.22
N THR A 62 -33.81 -30.38 -22.84
CA THR A 62 -33.90 -29.07 -23.48
C THR A 62 -32.50 -28.55 -23.75
N PRO A 63 -32.28 -27.78 -24.83
CA PRO A 63 -30.97 -27.23 -25.12
C PRO A 63 -30.52 -26.25 -24.02
N TYR A 64 -29.23 -26.21 -23.72
CA TYR A 64 -28.67 -25.38 -22.65
C TYR A 64 -27.24 -24.93 -22.94
N ILE A 65 -26.77 -23.92 -22.20
CA ILE A 65 -25.38 -23.44 -22.26
C ILE A 65 -24.68 -23.78 -20.94
N TYR A 66 -23.49 -24.36 -21.04
CA TYR A 66 -22.56 -24.47 -19.93
C TYR A 66 -21.58 -23.29 -19.97
N LEU A 67 -21.29 -22.70 -18.81
CA LEU A 67 -20.41 -21.55 -18.65
C LEU A 67 -19.47 -21.79 -17.47
N ALA A 68 -18.16 -21.63 -17.68
CA ALA A 68 -17.14 -21.82 -16.67
C ALA A 68 -16.06 -20.71 -16.71
N PRO A 69 -15.64 -20.16 -15.55
CA PRO A 69 -16.24 -20.39 -14.23
C PRO A 69 -17.65 -19.79 -14.14
N TRP A 70 -18.50 -20.38 -13.31
CA TRP A 70 -19.87 -19.87 -13.08
C TRP A 70 -19.89 -18.72 -12.06
N SER A 71 -18.86 -18.63 -11.22
CA SER A 71 -18.57 -17.48 -10.37
C SER A 71 -17.07 -17.28 -10.19
N VAL A 72 -16.64 -16.03 -10.06
CA VAL A 72 -15.23 -15.66 -9.79
C VAL A 72 -15.15 -14.41 -8.93
N GLY A 73 -14.19 -14.38 -7.99
CA GLY A 73 -13.81 -13.17 -7.26
C GLY A 73 -12.62 -12.50 -7.94
N LEU A 74 -12.71 -11.19 -8.18
CA LEU A 74 -11.66 -10.39 -8.80
C LEU A 74 -11.36 -9.11 -8.01
N LYS A 75 -10.11 -8.65 -8.09
CA LYS A 75 -9.76 -7.28 -7.67
C LYS A 75 -10.18 -6.28 -8.77
N PRO A 76 -10.42 -5.00 -8.45
CA PRO A 76 -10.64 -3.95 -9.44
C PRO A 76 -9.57 -3.97 -10.55
N GLY A 77 -10.00 -3.94 -11.81
CA GLY A 77 -9.10 -3.99 -12.98
C GLY A 77 -8.48 -5.36 -13.30
N ALA A 78 -8.65 -6.39 -12.46
CA ALA A 78 -8.16 -7.73 -12.74
C ALA A 78 -8.97 -8.41 -13.85
N SER A 79 -8.38 -9.43 -14.49
CA SER A 79 -9.01 -10.16 -15.59
C SER A 79 -9.20 -11.65 -15.29
N ALA A 80 -10.24 -12.25 -15.86
CA ALA A 80 -10.52 -13.68 -15.83
C ALA A 80 -10.95 -14.16 -17.22
N THR A 81 -10.70 -15.44 -17.51
CA THR A 81 -11.14 -16.06 -18.76
C THR A 81 -12.36 -16.92 -18.50
N PHE A 82 -13.42 -16.71 -19.28
CA PHE A 82 -14.63 -17.51 -19.31
C PHE A 82 -14.67 -18.36 -20.58
N SER A 83 -15.20 -19.57 -20.44
CA SER A 83 -15.40 -20.52 -21.53
C SER A 83 -16.85 -21.00 -21.51
N SER A 84 -17.42 -21.26 -22.69
CA SER A 84 -18.78 -21.73 -22.82
C SER A 84 -18.87 -22.93 -23.76
N ILE A 85 -19.86 -23.78 -23.55
CA ILE A 85 -20.20 -24.91 -24.43
C ILE A 85 -21.72 -24.90 -24.62
N VAL A 86 -22.17 -24.93 -25.88
CA VAL A 86 -23.59 -24.96 -26.23
C VAL A 86 -24.01 -26.42 -26.50
N TYR A 87 -24.99 -26.92 -25.75
CA TYR A 87 -25.55 -28.25 -25.93
C TYR A 87 -26.90 -28.13 -26.63
N ASN A 88 -26.97 -28.55 -27.89
CA ASN A 88 -28.20 -28.56 -28.67
C ASN A 88 -28.86 -29.93 -28.57
N TYR A 89 -30.11 -29.97 -28.12
CA TYR A 89 -30.89 -31.20 -28.05
C TYR A 89 -31.50 -31.53 -29.41
N ASN A 90 -31.21 -32.72 -29.94
CA ASN A 90 -31.87 -33.25 -31.12
C ASN A 90 -33.06 -34.14 -30.68
N PRO A 91 -34.31 -33.71 -30.91
CA PRO A 91 -35.49 -34.49 -30.52
C PRO A 91 -35.67 -35.77 -31.36
N ALA A 92 -35.02 -35.90 -32.52
CA ALA A 92 -35.18 -37.05 -33.39
C ALA A 92 -34.45 -38.30 -32.89
N ASP A 93 -33.32 -38.13 -32.19
CA ASP A 93 -32.47 -39.22 -31.71
C ASP A 93 -32.17 -39.15 -30.21
N HIS A 94 -32.76 -38.17 -29.49
CA HIS A 94 -32.57 -37.94 -28.05
C HIS A 94 -31.10 -37.71 -27.65
N THR A 95 -30.28 -37.19 -28.55
CA THR A 95 -28.86 -36.88 -28.30
C THR A 95 -28.63 -35.38 -28.12
N TYR A 96 -27.56 -35.04 -27.41
CA TYR A 96 -26.99 -33.69 -27.46
C TYR A 96 -25.87 -33.66 -28.49
N ASN A 97 -25.98 -32.73 -29.44
CA ASN A 97 -24.85 -32.37 -30.28
C ASN A 97 -24.09 -31.23 -29.62
N VAL A 98 -22.80 -31.46 -29.39
CA VAL A 98 -21.87 -30.43 -28.96
C VAL A 98 -21.40 -29.75 -30.22
N ASP A 99 -21.98 -28.59 -30.50
CA ASP A 99 -21.43 -27.72 -31.52
C ASP A 99 -20.69 -26.59 -30.80
N ASP A 100 -19.46 -26.32 -31.22
CA ASP A 100 -18.66 -25.16 -30.77
C ASP A 100 -19.21 -23.87 -31.41
N HIS A 101 -20.51 -23.63 -31.24
CA HIS A 101 -21.21 -22.49 -31.82
C HIS A 101 -20.95 -21.27 -30.96
N ILE A 102 -19.98 -20.50 -31.44
CA ILE A 102 -19.66 -19.10 -31.14
C ILE A 102 -20.79 -18.42 -30.35
N VAL A 103 -20.52 -18.07 -29.10
CA VAL A 103 -21.40 -17.23 -28.29
C VAL A 103 -21.12 -15.75 -28.55
N THR A 104 -22.10 -14.90 -28.24
CA THR A 104 -21.85 -13.48 -28.01
C THR A 104 -21.67 -13.26 -26.52
N TRP A 105 -20.57 -12.62 -26.15
CA TRP A 105 -20.29 -12.21 -24.79
C TRP A 105 -20.84 -10.80 -24.53
N THR A 106 -21.54 -10.61 -23.42
CA THR A 106 -22.02 -9.30 -22.99
C THR A 106 -21.82 -9.10 -21.50
N ILE A 107 -21.71 -7.83 -21.10
CA ILE A 107 -21.74 -7.41 -19.71
C ILE A 107 -23.15 -6.92 -19.40
N LYS A 108 -23.80 -7.52 -18.39
CA LYS A 108 -25.18 -7.19 -18.04
C LYS A 108 -25.33 -5.74 -17.59
N GLU A 109 -24.34 -5.22 -16.86
CA GLU A 109 -24.29 -3.85 -16.34
C GLU A 109 -23.83 -2.82 -17.39
N GLY A 110 -23.59 -3.24 -18.64
CA GLY A 110 -23.09 -2.37 -19.70
C GLY A 110 -21.65 -1.87 -19.43
N PRO A 111 -21.26 -0.69 -19.95
CA PRO A 111 -19.87 -0.20 -19.86
C PRO A 111 -19.35 0.02 -18.43
N GLY A 112 -20.24 0.22 -17.46
CA GLY A 112 -19.86 0.36 -16.05
C GLY A 112 -19.48 -0.96 -15.38
N GLY A 113 -19.79 -2.10 -16.00
CA GLY A 113 -19.52 -3.43 -15.48
C GLY A 113 -18.23 -4.07 -15.96
N GLY A 114 -17.32 -3.29 -16.57
CA GLY A 114 -16.08 -3.79 -17.14
C GLY A 114 -16.17 -4.09 -18.64
N THR A 115 -15.22 -4.86 -19.14
CA THR A 115 -15.13 -5.23 -20.57
C THR A 115 -14.97 -6.72 -20.75
N ILE A 116 -15.49 -7.28 -21.83
CA ILE A 116 -15.23 -8.67 -22.22
C ILE A 116 -14.89 -8.75 -23.71
N THR A 117 -13.86 -9.51 -24.03
CA THR A 117 -13.45 -9.80 -25.40
C THR A 117 -14.31 -10.90 -26.03
N ASP A 118 -14.31 -10.99 -27.37
CA ASP A 118 -15.01 -12.06 -28.09
C ASP A 118 -14.49 -13.46 -27.75
N THR A 119 -13.27 -13.57 -27.21
CA THR A 119 -12.66 -14.82 -26.73
C THR A 119 -12.97 -15.13 -25.25
N GLY A 120 -13.84 -14.36 -24.60
CA GLY A 120 -14.26 -14.61 -23.22
C GLY A 120 -13.30 -14.10 -22.14
N VAL A 121 -12.32 -13.27 -22.49
CA VAL A 121 -11.46 -12.60 -21.49
C VAL A 121 -12.19 -11.37 -20.96
N TYR A 122 -12.60 -11.42 -19.70
CA TYR A 122 -13.24 -10.35 -18.96
C TYR A 122 -12.21 -9.54 -18.17
N THR A 123 -12.38 -8.22 -18.11
CA THR A 123 -11.62 -7.29 -17.28
C THR A 123 -12.60 -6.51 -16.39
N ALA A 124 -12.39 -6.60 -15.08
CA ALA A 124 -13.24 -5.98 -14.07
C ALA A 124 -13.20 -4.44 -14.14
N PRO A 125 -14.31 -3.75 -13.82
CA PRO A 125 -14.29 -2.30 -13.61
C PRO A 125 -13.47 -1.95 -12.37
N LEU A 126 -13.17 -0.67 -12.20
CA LEU A 126 -12.45 -0.17 -11.04
C LEU A 126 -13.36 -0.01 -9.80
N THR A 127 -14.67 -0.05 -9.99
CA THR A 127 -15.67 0.06 -8.92
C THR A 127 -16.01 -1.31 -8.35
N GLU A 128 -16.12 -1.40 -7.03
CA GLU A 128 -16.60 -2.60 -6.37
C GLU A 128 -18.04 -2.92 -6.73
N GLY A 129 -18.38 -4.20 -6.65
CA GLY A 129 -19.75 -4.64 -6.86
C GLY A 129 -19.83 -6.06 -7.39
N VAL A 130 -21.07 -6.46 -7.67
CA VAL A 130 -21.37 -7.74 -8.29
C VAL A 130 -21.74 -7.48 -9.74
N TYR A 131 -20.94 -8.01 -10.65
CA TYR A 131 -21.07 -7.85 -12.09
C TYR A 131 -21.38 -9.18 -12.76
N HIS A 132 -21.81 -9.14 -14.01
CA HIS A 132 -22.25 -10.34 -14.70
C HIS A 132 -21.76 -10.39 -16.14
N VAL A 133 -21.18 -11.53 -16.48
CA VAL A 133 -20.84 -11.90 -17.86
C VAL A 133 -21.89 -12.87 -18.36
N THR A 134 -22.51 -12.55 -19.49
CA THR A 134 -23.51 -13.41 -20.13
C THR A 134 -22.95 -13.96 -21.44
N ALA A 135 -23.03 -15.28 -21.60
CA ALA A 135 -22.81 -15.97 -22.87
C ALA A 135 -24.18 -16.29 -23.49
N THR A 136 -24.43 -15.76 -24.69
CA THR A 136 -25.66 -16.04 -25.45
C THR A 136 -25.31 -16.76 -26.74
N SER A 137 -25.99 -17.86 -27.05
CA SER A 137 -25.77 -18.57 -28.32
C SER A 137 -26.12 -17.68 -29.51
N LYS A 138 -25.20 -17.57 -30.50
CA LYS A 138 -25.50 -16.85 -31.75
C LYS A 138 -26.54 -17.55 -32.61
N ALA A 139 -26.63 -18.88 -32.52
CA ALA A 139 -27.58 -19.68 -33.28
C ALA A 139 -28.98 -19.67 -32.66
N ASN A 140 -29.08 -19.50 -31.33
CA ASN A 140 -30.35 -19.41 -30.63
C ASN A 140 -30.26 -18.39 -29.48
N SER A 141 -30.77 -17.18 -29.72
CA SER A 141 -30.72 -16.08 -28.77
C SER A 141 -31.57 -16.29 -27.50
N ALA A 142 -32.42 -17.31 -27.47
CA ALA A 142 -33.17 -17.69 -26.27
C ALA A 142 -32.32 -18.51 -25.29
N LEU A 143 -31.14 -19.00 -25.72
CA LEU A 143 -30.20 -19.74 -24.87
C LEU A 143 -29.10 -18.79 -24.40
N SER A 144 -29.10 -18.51 -23.11
CA SER A 144 -28.07 -17.74 -22.45
C SER A 144 -27.75 -18.31 -21.07
N GLN A 145 -26.50 -18.13 -20.65
CA GLN A 145 -26.07 -18.41 -19.29
C GLN A 145 -25.26 -17.23 -18.77
N THR A 146 -25.43 -16.92 -17.49
CA THR A 146 -24.78 -15.78 -16.85
C THR A 146 -23.90 -16.26 -15.71
N ALA A 147 -22.65 -15.80 -15.69
CA ALA A 147 -21.72 -15.97 -14.58
C ALA A 147 -21.69 -14.71 -13.73
N THR A 148 -21.42 -14.89 -12.43
CA THR A 148 -21.35 -13.80 -11.46
C THR A 148 -19.89 -13.49 -11.12
N ILE A 149 -19.55 -12.21 -11.13
CA ILE A 149 -18.23 -11.70 -10.77
C ILE A 149 -18.39 -10.85 -9.53
N ALA A 150 -17.75 -11.24 -8.43
CA ALA A 150 -17.60 -10.36 -7.28
C ALA A 150 -16.31 -9.56 -7.46
N VAL A 151 -16.43 -8.25 -7.68
CA VAL A 151 -15.29 -7.34 -7.67
C VAL A 151 -15.24 -6.69 -6.30
N THR A 152 -14.23 -7.06 -5.53
CA THR A 152 -14.02 -6.57 -4.18
C THR A 152 -12.67 -5.88 -4.16
N ALA A 153 -12.63 -4.60 -3.80
CA ALA A 153 -11.36 -3.95 -3.56
C ALA A 153 -10.72 -4.62 -2.36
N THR A 154 -9.40 -4.59 -2.31
CA THR A 154 -8.75 -5.04 -1.10
C THR A 154 -8.97 -3.99 -0.03
N GLU A 155 -9.69 -4.34 1.02
CA GLU A 155 -9.98 -3.43 2.13
C GLU A 155 -8.82 -3.38 3.11
N PHE A 156 -8.77 -2.30 3.89
CA PHE A 156 -7.95 -2.26 5.08
C PHE A 156 -8.63 -3.10 6.18
N THR A 157 -7.92 -4.08 6.72
CA THR A 157 -8.37 -4.84 7.89
C THR A 157 -7.68 -4.32 9.14
N VAL A 158 -8.43 -4.07 10.19
CA VAL A 158 -7.86 -3.70 11.50
C VAL A 158 -7.33 -4.95 12.19
N SER A 159 -6.11 -4.92 12.74
CA SER A 159 -5.70 -5.96 13.69
C SER A 159 -6.21 -5.63 15.08
N ASP A 160 -6.46 -6.66 15.88
CA ASP A 160 -6.70 -6.49 17.30
C ASP A 160 -5.40 -6.03 17.98
N SER A 161 -5.29 -4.71 18.16
CA SER A 161 -4.31 -3.93 18.95
C SER A 161 -2.96 -3.57 18.30
N THR A 162 -2.69 -2.27 18.19
CA THR A 162 -1.47 -1.69 18.76
C THR A 162 -1.82 -1.25 20.18
N SER A 163 -0.99 -1.49 21.19
CA SER A 163 -1.37 -1.19 22.57
C SER A 163 -1.30 0.30 22.91
N ILE A 164 -0.63 1.09 22.07
CA ILE A 164 -0.30 2.50 22.33
C ILE A 164 -0.62 3.35 21.10
N LEU A 165 -1.45 4.38 21.32
CA LEU A 165 -1.63 5.50 20.41
C LEU A 165 -0.28 6.20 20.22
N ARG A 166 0.18 6.31 18.97
CA ARG A 166 1.46 6.97 18.69
C ARG A 166 1.44 7.74 17.38
N TRP A 167 1.92 8.96 17.39
CA TRP A 167 2.21 9.75 16.19
C TRP A 167 3.62 10.34 16.27
N GLY A 168 4.23 10.61 15.10
CA GLY A 168 5.63 11.03 15.05
C GLY A 168 6.63 9.94 15.50
N HIS A 169 6.17 8.69 15.51
CA HIS A 169 6.97 7.48 15.75
C HIS A 169 7.66 7.02 14.46
N THR A 170 8.50 5.99 14.56
CA THR A 170 9.11 5.33 13.41
C THR A 170 8.70 3.86 13.36
N ALA A 171 8.69 3.27 12.16
CA ALA A 171 8.51 1.84 11.95
C ALA A 171 9.58 1.34 10.98
N SER A 172 10.25 0.25 11.34
CA SER A 172 11.37 -0.33 10.60
C SER A 172 11.15 -1.82 10.39
N LEU A 173 11.07 -2.27 9.13
CA LEU A 173 11.08 -3.69 8.80
C LEU A 173 12.48 -4.27 9.07
N LEU A 174 12.56 -5.22 9.99
CA LEU A 174 13.80 -5.91 10.33
C LEU A 174 14.09 -7.05 9.36
N PRO A 175 15.36 -7.50 9.24
CA PRO A 175 15.71 -8.68 8.45
C PRO A 175 14.99 -9.97 8.87
N SER A 176 14.49 -10.04 10.11
CA SER A 176 13.65 -11.15 10.59
C SER A 176 12.25 -11.19 9.98
N GLY A 177 11.82 -10.10 9.33
CA GLY A 177 10.44 -9.90 8.85
C GLY A 177 9.52 -9.21 9.87
N GLN A 178 9.99 -9.02 11.11
CA GLN A 178 9.25 -8.28 12.14
C GLN A 178 9.35 -6.76 11.91
N VAL A 179 8.40 -5.99 12.43
CA VAL A 179 8.42 -4.53 12.35
C VAL A 179 8.68 -3.92 13.72
N PHE A 180 9.79 -3.18 13.85
CA PHE A 180 10.12 -2.43 15.05
C PHE A 180 9.49 -1.04 14.99
N ILE A 181 8.59 -0.76 15.92
CA ILE A 181 7.82 0.48 16.04
C ILE A 181 8.32 1.22 17.28
N ALA A 182 8.88 2.41 17.11
CA ALA A 182 9.63 3.08 18.17
C ALA A 182 9.20 4.53 18.40
N GLY A 183 9.10 4.88 19.68
CA GLY A 183 8.79 6.21 20.20
C GLY A 183 7.49 6.81 19.67
N GLY A 184 7.49 8.13 19.50
CA GLY A 184 6.27 8.90 19.22
C GLY A 184 5.63 9.44 20.49
N GLU A 185 4.57 10.22 20.29
CA GLU A 185 3.78 10.85 21.35
C GLU A 185 2.41 10.16 21.42
N ASP A 186 1.89 9.96 22.62
CA ASP A 186 0.54 9.47 22.87
C ASP A 186 -0.48 10.61 22.97
N ASP A 187 -1.77 10.28 23.14
CA ASP A 187 -2.84 11.27 23.22
C ASP A 187 -2.81 12.13 24.50
N ASP A 188 -2.04 11.69 25.52
CA ASP A 188 -1.83 12.42 26.78
C ASP A 188 -0.58 13.32 26.72
N TYR A 189 0.02 13.50 25.53
CA TYR A 189 1.26 14.25 25.30
C TYR A 189 2.49 13.69 26.04
N GLY A 190 2.42 12.39 26.37
CA GLY A 190 3.53 11.59 26.88
C GLY A 190 4.30 10.91 25.76
N PHE A 191 5.52 10.44 26.06
CA PHE A 191 6.20 9.54 25.12
C PHE A 191 5.47 8.20 25.05
N ALA A 192 5.21 7.74 23.83
CA ALA A 192 4.57 6.47 23.53
C ALA A 192 5.55 5.30 23.77
N ASP A 193 5.71 4.95 25.04
CA ASP A 193 6.56 3.87 25.53
C ASP A 193 5.75 2.68 26.08
N PRO A 194 6.26 1.43 25.93
CA PRO A 194 7.49 1.06 25.24
C PRO A 194 7.40 1.13 23.70
N ALA A 195 8.56 1.02 23.05
CA ALA A 195 8.62 0.58 21.66
C ALA A 195 8.05 -0.85 21.52
N GLU A 196 7.47 -1.15 20.37
CA GLU A 196 6.80 -2.42 20.07
C GLU A 196 7.50 -3.15 18.90
N LEU A 197 7.57 -4.47 18.98
CA LEU A 197 8.02 -5.35 17.91
C LEU A 197 6.82 -6.17 17.43
N TYR A 198 6.37 -5.88 16.21
CA TYR A 198 5.29 -6.60 15.55
C TYR A 198 5.80 -7.82 14.81
N ASP A 199 5.21 -8.98 15.09
CA ASP A 199 5.47 -10.23 14.39
C ASP A 199 4.31 -10.57 13.42
N PRO A 200 4.51 -10.41 12.09
CA PRO A 200 3.47 -10.69 11.11
C PRO A 200 3.15 -12.18 10.95
N ALA A 201 4.01 -13.09 11.41
CA ALA A 201 3.77 -14.53 11.25
C ALA A 201 2.66 -15.04 12.19
N ILE A 202 2.50 -14.38 13.33
CA ILE A 202 1.54 -14.74 14.37
C ILE A 202 0.61 -13.59 14.77
N ASP A 203 0.74 -12.42 14.12
CA ASP A 203 -0.05 -11.21 14.35
C ASP A 203 -0.03 -10.73 15.81
N THR A 204 1.17 -10.54 16.38
CA THR A 204 1.31 -10.12 17.78
C THR A 204 2.37 -9.03 17.96
N PHE A 205 2.18 -8.20 18.98
CA PHE A 205 3.10 -7.16 19.40
C PHE A 205 3.81 -7.55 20.71
N HIS A 206 5.10 -7.28 20.79
CA HIS A 206 5.92 -7.48 21.98
C HIS A 206 6.63 -6.19 22.37
N SER A 207 6.84 -5.96 23.67
CA SER A 207 7.66 -4.83 24.13
C SER A 207 9.12 -5.00 23.68
N ALA A 208 9.70 -3.93 23.14
CA ALA A 208 11.06 -3.89 22.61
C ALA A 208 11.96 -2.86 23.34
N GLY A 209 11.57 -2.48 24.56
CA GLY A 209 12.30 -1.51 25.39
C GLY A 209 11.77 -0.08 25.28
N GLN A 210 12.45 0.86 25.93
CA GLN A 210 12.01 2.25 26.02
C GLN A 210 12.69 3.09 24.92
N VAL A 211 11.90 3.87 24.18
CA VAL A 211 12.36 4.85 23.19
C VAL A 211 11.58 6.14 23.42
N SER A 212 11.92 6.85 24.49
CA SER A 212 11.27 8.08 24.93
C SER A 212 11.65 9.30 24.06
N ARG A 213 11.32 9.24 22.77
CA ARG A 213 11.63 10.30 21.79
C ARG A 213 10.62 10.33 20.63
N ILE A 214 10.41 11.51 20.07
CA ILE A 214 9.47 11.74 18.96
C ILE A 214 10.17 12.44 17.79
N GLN A 215 9.70 12.26 16.55
CA GLN A 215 10.31 12.86 15.36
C GLN A 215 11.82 12.55 15.20
N HIS A 216 12.22 11.40 15.74
CA HIS A 216 13.54 10.81 15.57
C HIS A 216 13.55 9.98 14.27
N THR A 217 14.71 9.48 13.90
CA THR A 217 14.86 8.53 12.79
C THR A 217 15.22 7.15 13.32
N ALA A 218 14.75 6.10 12.64
CA ALA A 218 15.12 4.71 12.88
C ALA A 218 15.65 4.12 11.57
N THR A 219 16.95 3.85 11.51
CA THR A 219 17.60 3.33 10.29
C THR A 219 18.10 1.93 10.53
N VAL A 220 17.56 0.95 9.81
CA VAL A 220 18.08 -0.43 9.81
C VAL A 220 19.46 -0.42 9.15
N LEU A 221 20.47 -0.87 9.86
CA LEU A 221 21.86 -0.94 9.42
C LEU A 221 22.14 -2.26 8.69
N ALA A 222 23.24 -2.32 7.93
CA ALA A 222 23.61 -3.50 7.16
C ALA A 222 23.82 -4.77 8.01
N ASN A 223 24.13 -4.62 9.30
CA ASN A 223 24.28 -5.72 10.26
C ASN A 223 22.96 -6.14 10.93
N GLY A 224 21.83 -5.49 10.60
CA GLY A 224 20.51 -5.74 11.19
C GLY A 224 20.22 -4.97 12.49
N ASP A 225 21.16 -4.18 13.01
CA ASP A 225 20.86 -3.24 14.10
C ASP A 225 19.97 -2.09 13.60
N VAL A 226 19.31 -1.38 14.51
CA VAL A 226 18.56 -0.15 14.17
C VAL A 226 19.15 1.04 14.89
N LEU A 227 19.61 2.05 14.14
CA LEU A 227 20.05 3.33 14.66
C LEU A 227 18.84 4.23 14.93
N LEU A 228 18.62 4.54 16.22
CA LEU A 228 17.64 5.51 16.70
C LEU A 228 18.35 6.83 16.94
N ALA A 229 18.12 7.86 16.11
CA ALA A 229 18.87 9.11 16.20
C ALA A 229 17.98 10.35 16.34
N GLY A 230 18.40 11.25 17.22
CA GLY A 230 17.80 12.58 17.42
C GLY A 230 16.34 12.54 17.87
N GLY A 231 15.55 13.47 17.35
CA GLY A 231 14.17 13.71 17.76
C GLY A 231 14.06 14.69 18.92
N TYR A 232 12.84 14.87 19.43
CA TYR A 232 12.60 15.53 20.71
C TYR A 232 12.60 14.50 21.83
N GLY A 233 13.19 14.86 22.96
CA GLY A 233 12.98 14.16 24.22
C GLY A 233 13.02 15.11 25.40
N LEU A 234 12.99 14.55 26.61
CA LEU A 234 13.13 15.34 27.84
C LEU A 234 14.60 15.60 28.14
N LEU A 235 15.04 16.84 27.90
CA LEU A 235 16.36 17.33 28.29
C LEU A 235 16.20 18.33 29.43
N ALA A 236 16.78 18.02 30.60
CA ALA A 236 16.67 18.86 31.81
C ALA A 236 15.22 19.26 32.18
N GLY A 237 14.26 18.36 31.95
CA GLY A 237 12.84 18.57 32.29
C GLY A 237 12.04 19.35 31.25
N ALA A 238 12.61 19.68 30.09
CA ALA A 238 11.90 20.33 28.98
C ALA A 238 12.00 19.50 27.69
N TYR A 239 10.94 19.53 26.88
CA TYR A 239 10.97 18.95 25.53
C TYR A 239 11.93 19.75 24.65
N ALA A 240 12.99 19.10 24.16
CA ALA A 240 13.99 19.72 23.31
C ALA A 240 14.56 18.73 22.28
N PRO A 241 15.02 19.21 21.11
CA PRO A 241 15.77 18.39 20.18
C PRO A 241 17.02 17.81 20.85
N MET A 242 17.29 16.53 20.61
CA MET A 242 18.44 15.83 21.18
C MET A 242 19.49 15.49 20.12
N GLY A 243 20.75 15.43 20.56
CA GLY A 243 21.87 14.92 19.77
C GLY A 243 22.17 13.44 20.00
N THR A 244 21.53 12.80 20.98
CA THR A 244 21.82 11.42 21.36
C THR A 244 21.27 10.43 20.35
N ALA A 245 21.94 9.29 20.25
CA ALA A 245 21.49 8.15 19.47
C ALA A 245 21.65 6.85 20.26
N ASP A 246 20.78 5.89 19.95
CA ASP A 246 20.78 4.54 20.50
C ASP A 246 20.81 3.50 19.36
N LEU A 247 21.23 2.28 19.68
CA LEU A 247 21.17 1.12 18.80
C LEU A 247 20.25 0.07 19.40
N LEU A 248 19.24 -0.35 18.64
CA LEU A 248 18.59 -1.64 18.86
C LEU A 248 19.48 -2.73 18.25
N LYS A 249 19.91 -3.70 19.05
CA LYS A 249 20.78 -4.78 18.58
C LYS A 249 19.99 -5.90 17.88
N ALA A 250 20.52 -6.42 16.78
CA ALA A 250 19.93 -7.58 16.09
C ALA A 250 19.84 -8.83 16.99
N GLY A 251 18.80 -9.67 16.80
CA GLY A 251 18.69 -10.99 17.43
C GLY A 251 18.02 -11.03 18.82
N GLY A 252 17.11 -10.09 19.11
CA GLY A 252 16.35 -10.01 20.38
C GLY A 252 16.82 -8.90 21.32
N GLY A 253 17.43 -7.84 20.76
CA GLY A 253 18.37 -6.99 21.46
C GLY A 253 17.79 -5.86 22.30
N MET A 254 18.50 -5.60 23.40
CA MET A 254 18.37 -4.41 24.21
C MET A 254 18.73 -3.15 23.41
N ILE A 255 18.08 -2.04 23.75
CA ILE A 255 18.45 -0.71 23.28
C ILE A 255 19.66 -0.24 24.09
N GLN A 256 20.70 0.23 23.42
CA GLN A 256 21.93 0.72 24.06
C GLN A 256 22.41 2.03 23.44
N PRO A 257 22.99 2.95 24.23
CA PRO A 257 23.49 4.22 23.70
C PRO A 257 24.68 4.02 22.76
N THR A 258 24.79 4.87 21.74
CA THR A 258 25.97 5.01 20.88
C THR A 258 26.51 6.45 20.97
N GLY A 259 27.35 6.88 20.02
CA GLY A 259 27.80 8.26 19.96
C GLY A 259 26.66 9.27 19.82
N SER A 260 27.00 10.55 19.92
CA SER A 260 26.05 11.65 19.76
C SER A 260 26.42 12.51 18.56
N MET A 261 25.41 13.04 17.88
CA MET A 261 25.55 14.08 16.87
C MET A 261 26.17 15.35 17.47
N ASN A 262 26.92 16.07 16.65
CA ASN A 262 27.45 17.39 16.99
C ASN A 262 26.34 18.44 17.05
N THR A 263 25.35 18.31 16.16
CA THR A 263 24.15 19.16 16.14
C THR A 263 22.94 18.34 16.58
N PRO A 264 22.23 18.70 17.66
CA PRO A 264 20.91 18.13 17.98
C PRO A 264 19.93 18.32 16.82
N ARG A 265 19.05 17.36 16.55
CA ARG A 265 18.14 17.44 15.39
C ARG A 265 16.81 16.75 15.67
N SER A 266 15.70 17.45 15.46
CA SER A 266 14.38 16.85 15.24
C SER A 266 13.94 17.04 13.78
N SER A 267 13.05 16.17 13.28
CA SER A 267 12.53 16.24 11.90
C SER A 267 13.61 16.25 10.81
N HIS A 268 14.75 15.61 11.07
CA HIS A 268 15.81 15.35 10.11
C HIS A 268 15.53 14.04 9.37
N THR A 269 16.29 13.76 8.32
CA THR A 269 16.30 12.45 7.66
C THR A 269 17.57 11.69 8.01
N ALA A 270 17.48 10.37 8.01
CA ALA A 270 18.63 9.47 8.12
C ALA A 270 18.58 8.46 6.97
N THR A 271 19.67 8.34 6.21
CA THR A 271 19.74 7.48 5.03
C THR A 271 20.96 6.58 5.14
N LEU A 272 20.74 5.26 5.19
CA LEU A 272 21.83 4.28 5.06
C LEU A 272 22.45 4.42 3.67
N LEU A 273 23.76 4.62 3.61
CA LEU A 273 24.54 4.73 2.39
C LEU A 273 25.06 3.36 1.94
N LEU A 274 25.48 3.25 0.68
CA LEU A 274 26.01 2.01 0.11
C LEU A 274 27.31 1.52 0.78
N ASP A 275 28.03 2.41 1.45
CA ASP A 275 29.25 2.06 2.21
C ASP A 275 28.96 1.65 3.67
N GLY A 276 27.68 1.59 4.06
CA GLY A 276 27.24 1.20 5.40
C GLY A 276 27.19 2.33 6.42
N ARG A 277 27.65 3.54 6.10
CA ARG A 277 27.47 4.73 6.96
C ARG A 277 26.03 5.25 6.85
N VAL A 278 25.59 6.06 7.80
CA VAL A 278 24.27 6.72 7.76
C VAL A 278 24.46 8.22 7.62
N LEU A 279 23.85 8.83 6.61
CA LEU A 279 23.77 10.28 6.45
C LEU A 279 22.59 10.82 7.25
N LEU A 280 22.85 11.73 8.18
CA LEU A 280 21.85 12.50 8.90
C LEU A 280 21.88 13.94 8.38
N ALA A 281 20.78 14.41 7.78
CA ALA A 281 20.72 15.70 7.10
C ALA A 281 19.63 16.62 7.66
N GLY A 282 19.96 17.90 7.85
CA GLY A 282 19.02 18.94 8.23
C GLY A 282 18.37 18.73 9.60
N GLY A 283 17.08 19.06 9.69
CA GLY A 283 16.30 19.06 10.93
C GLY A 283 16.30 20.41 11.63
N SER A 284 15.83 20.43 12.87
CA SER A 284 15.75 21.63 13.70
C SER A 284 16.53 21.42 15.02
N PRO A 285 17.62 22.17 15.27
CA PRO A 285 18.42 22.01 16.48
C PRO A 285 17.83 22.73 17.71
N ASP A 286 17.01 23.75 17.49
CA ASP A 286 16.32 24.51 18.56
C ASP A 286 14.80 24.27 18.57
N GLY A 287 14.32 23.44 17.66
CA GLY A 287 12.91 23.13 17.49
C GLY A 287 12.11 24.20 16.73
N ALA A 288 12.76 25.27 16.28
CA ALA A 288 12.12 26.38 15.58
C ALA A 288 12.71 26.64 14.19
N LYS A 289 14.04 26.58 14.04
CA LYS A 289 14.74 26.97 12.82
C LYS A 289 15.37 25.75 12.15
N PRO A 290 15.17 25.56 10.84
CA PRO A 290 15.87 24.49 10.13
C PRO A 290 17.38 24.75 10.10
N THR A 291 18.19 23.68 10.09
CA THR A 291 19.64 23.72 9.89
C THR A 291 20.03 23.20 8.50
N GLN A 292 21.20 23.64 8.01
CA GLN A 292 21.80 23.18 6.76
C GLN A 292 22.84 22.07 6.97
N THR A 293 23.27 21.84 8.21
CA THR A 293 24.37 20.91 8.50
C THR A 293 23.96 19.47 8.25
N ALA A 294 24.92 18.62 7.96
CA ALA A 294 24.74 17.17 7.88
C ALA A 294 25.90 16.43 8.54
N GLU A 295 25.65 15.19 8.97
CA GLU A 295 26.61 14.35 9.67
C GLU A 295 26.54 12.90 9.17
N LEU A 296 27.66 12.21 9.19
CA LEU A 296 27.76 10.78 8.92
C LEU A 296 27.97 10.02 10.22
N TYR A 297 27.09 9.07 10.49
CA TYR A 297 27.29 8.04 11.51
C TYR A 297 28.05 6.86 10.90
N ASP A 298 29.15 6.46 11.53
CA ASP A 298 29.87 5.23 11.23
C ASP A 298 29.52 4.14 12.26
N PRO A 299 28.76 3.09 11.88
CA PRO A 299 28.40 2.00 12.77
C PRO A 299 29.58 1.22 13.35
N ALA A 300 30.73 1.20 12.67
CA ALA A 300 31.90 0.44 13.13
C ALA A 300 32.58 1.12 14.33
N SER A 301 32.60 2.46 14.35
CA SER A 301 33.19 3.24 15.43
C SER A 301 32.17 3.86 16.39
N GLY A 302 30.90 3.89 16.01
CA GLY A 302 29.82 4.55 16.75
C GLY A 302 29.94 6.07 16.77
N LYS A 303 30.66 6.69 15.81
CA LYS A 303 30.96 8.13 15.80
C LYS A 303 30.18 8.88 14.74
N PHE A 304 29.88 10.14 15.05
CA PHE A 304 29.32 11.12 14.11
C PHE A 304 30.41 12.07 13.62
N THR A 305 30.44 12.33 12.31
CA THR A 305 31.40 13.24 11.67
C THR A 305 30.70 14.20 10.71
N PRO A 306 31.15 15.46 10.55
CA PRO A 306 30.54 16.37 9.58
C PRO A 306 30.55 15.83 8.15
N ALA A 307 29.44 16.05 7.42
CA ALA A 307 29.23 15.55 6.05
C ALA A 307 29.16 16.69 5.00
N GLY A 308 29.60 17.90 5.37
CA GLY A 308 29.35 19.11 4.60
C GLY A 308 27.98 19.72 4.89
N ASP A 309 27.73 20.88 4.29
CA ASP A 309 26.51 21.66 4.49
C ASP A 309 25.69 21.72 3.20
N MET A 310 24.37 21.61 3.37
CA MET A 310 23.40 21.94 2.33
C MET A 310 23.44 23.43 2.00
N THR A 311 23.02 23.78 0.79
CA THR A 311 22.92 25.19 0.36
C THR A 311 21.74 25.91 1.00
N THR A 312 20.68 25.17 1.36
CA THR A 312 19.50 25.71 2.04
C THR A 312 19.19 24.92 3.31
N PRO A 313 19.02 25.57 4.48
CA PRO A 313 18.55 24.92 5.68
C PRO A 313 17.17 24.28 5.49
N ARG A 314 16.99 23.05 5.97
CA ARG A 314 15.72 22.31 5.80
C ARG A 314 15.39 21.40 6.98
N SER A 315 14.10 21.26 7.26
CA SER A 315 13.52 20.28 8.20
C SER A 315 12.21 19.73 7.58
N GLY A 316 11.83 18.50 7.95
CA GLY A 316 10.63 17.87 7.39
C GLY A 316 10.70 17.61 5.88
N HIS A 317 11.92 17.36 5.38
CA HIS A 317 12.19 16.99 4.00
C HIS A 317 12.23 15.46 3.83
N SER A 318 12.24 14.99 2.60
CA SER A 318 12.48 13.58 2.27
C SER A 318 13.91 13.38 1.77
N ALA A 319 14.48 12.20 2.00
CA ALA A 319 15.80 11.82 1.51
C ALA A 319 15.75 10.39 0.96
N THR A 320 16.17 10.23 -0.29
CA THR A 320 16.09 8.97 -1.03
C THR A 320 17.48 8.59 -1.54
N LEU A 321 18.00 7.44 -1.11
CA LEU A 321 19.21 6.86 -1.70
C LEU A 321 18.92 6.46 -3.16
N LEU A 322 19.74 6.93 -4.09
CA LEU A 322 19.64 6.62 -5.50
C LEU A 322 20.51 5.40 -5.87
N PRO A 323 20.23 4.70 -6.99
CA PRO A 323 21.03 3.56 -7.45
C PRO A 323 22.51 3.90 -7.71
N ASN A 324 22.83 5.17 -7.98
CA ASN A 324 24.20 5.63 -8.17
C ASN A 324 24.94 5.98 -6.86
N GLY A 325 24.32 5.72 -5.70
CA GLY A 325 24.91 5.96 -4.38
C GLY A 325 24.75 7.38 -3.83
N ARG A 326 24.26 8.33 -4.62
CA ARG A 326 23.94 9.69 -4.15
C ARG A 326 22.60 9.70 -3.42
N VAL A 327 22.38 10.70 -2.56
CA VAL A 327 21.10 10.87 -1.85
C VAL A 327 20.38 12.09 -2.41
N LEU A 328 19.18 11.90 -2.95
CA LEU A 328 18.30 12.99 -3.35
C LEU A 328 17.53 13.48 -2.13
N ILE A 329 17.68 14.76 -1.81
CA ILE A 329 17.02 15.41 -0.67
C ILE A 329 16.00 16.41 -1.19
N VAL A 330 14.71 16.16 -0.98
CA VAL A 330 13.61 16.93 -1.56
C VAL A 330 12.82 17.65 -0.48
N GLY A 331 12.60 18.94 -0.71
CA GLY A 331 11.74 19.78 0.10
C GLY A 331 12.33 20.20 1.43
N GLY A 332 11.41 20.60 2.31
CA GLY A 332 11.66 21.08 3.67
C GLY A 332 11.92 22.58 3.73
N ALA A 333 11.09 23.31 4.49
CA ALA A 333 11.08 24.78 4.49
C ALA A 333 11.05 25.34 3.05
N ALA A 334 11.76 26.43 2.75
CA ALA A 334 11.78 27.04 1.42
C ALA A 334 12.67 26.31 0.39
N ALA A 335 13.19 25.11 0.69
CA ALA A 335 14.13 24.39 -0.17
C ALA A 335 13.43 23.58 -1.29
N LYS A 336 14.11 23.45 -2.44
CA LYS A 336 13.69 22.61 -3.58
C LYS A 336 14.24 21.20 -3.46
N ALA A 337 15.40 20.94 -4.04
CA ALA A 337 16.09 19.67 -3.90
C ALA A 337 17.61 19.84 -4.04
N GLU A 338 18.34 18.95 -3.37
CA GLU A 338 19.80 18.84 -3.46
C GLU A 338 20.21 17.36 -3.55
N LEU A 339 21.34 17.10 -4.18
CA LEU A 339 22.00 15.80 -4.18
C LEU A 339 23.18 15.84 -3.21
N TYR A 340 23.21 14.91 -2.27
CA TYR A 340 24.41 14.61 -1.51
C TYR A 340 25.28 13.60 -2.27
N ASP A 341 26.56 13.94 -2.43
CA ASP A 341 27.57 13.04 -2.96
C ASP A 341 28.46 12.51 -1.81
N PRO A 342 28.37 11.20 -1.48
CA PRO A 342 29.18 10.61 -0.41
C PRO A 342 30.66 10.47 -0.75
N ALA A 343 31.08 10.61 -2.01
CA ALA A 343 32.50 10.56 -2.38
C ALA A 343 33.20 11.89 -2.07
N THR A 344 32.49 13.00 -2.19
CA THR A 344 33.04 14.36 -1.97
C THR A 344 32.53 15.02 -0.69
N HIS A 345 31.56 14.42 0.00
CA HIS A 345 30.88 14.98 1.17
C HIS A 345 30.32 16.39 0.87
N SER A 346 29.62 16.52 -0.26
CA SER A 346 29.11 17.82 -0.74
C SER A 346 27.68 17.74 -1.23
N PHE A 347 26.98 18.86 -1.15
CA PHE A 347 25.62 19.02 -1.64
C PHE A 347 25.59 19.85 -2.92
N LEU A 348 24.83 19.39 -3.90
CA LEU A 348 24.64 20.06 -5.18
C LEU A 348 23.16 20.36 -5.41
N PRO A 349 22.77 21.60 -5.73
CA PRO A 349 21.40 21.91 -6.13
C PRO A 349 20.92 21.04 -7.28
N VAL A 350 19.63 20.70 -7.27
CA VAL A 350 18.96 20.01 -8.37
C VAL A 350 17.98 20.98 -9.03
N PRO A 351 18.37 21.70 -10.09
CA PRO A 351 17.51 22.68 -10.74
C PRO A 351 16.24 22.09 -11.35
N GLY A 352 16.27 20.79 -11.67
CA GLY A 352 15.15 20.07 -12.30
C GLY A 352 13.91 19.97 -11.43
N VAL A 353 14.03 19.94 -10.09
CA VAL A 353 12.88 19.91 -9.17
C VAL A 353 12.36 21.33 -9.03
N SER A 354 11.20 21.58 -9.64
CA SER A 354 10.74 22.95 -9.89
C SER A 354 9.88 23.52 -8.77
N VAL A 355 9.21 22.66 -8.01
CA VAL A 355 8.22 23.02 -6.99
C VAL A 355 8.81 22.89 -5.59
N ASN A 356 8.69 23.94 -4.78
CA ASN A 356 8.98 23.87 -3.35
C ASN A 356 7.88 23.06 -2.68
N ARG A 357 8.27 21.99 -1.98
CA ARG A 357 7.31 21.13 -1.28
C ARG A 357 7.73 20.95 0.18
N CYS A 358 6.80 21.19 1.09
CA CYS A 358 6.91 20.74 2.47
C CYS A 358 6.10 19.45 2.61
N LEU A 359 6.62 18.46 3.35
CA LEU A 359 5.89 17.22 3.68
C LEU A 359 5.46 16.39 2.45
N ALA A 360 6.20 16.52 1.35
CA ALA A 360 6.01 15.64 0.19
C ALA A 360 6.74 14.31 0.40
N SER A 361 6.22 13.27 -0.24
CA SER A 361 6.90 11.98 -0.33
C SER A 361 7.87 11.95 -1.51
N ALA A 362 9.03 11.33 -1.33
CA ALA A 362 9.94 10.97 -2.42
C ALA A 362 10.17 9.45 -2.38
N THR A 363 9.61 8.73 -3.35
CA THR A 363 9.63 7.26 -3.41
C THR A 363 10.51 6.81 -4.58
N LEU A 364 11.57 6.04 -4.28
CA LEU A 364 12.36 5.37 -5.32
C LEU A 364 11.51 4.31 -6.01
N LEU A 365 11.43 4.39 -7.34
CA LEU A 365 10.71 3.45 -8.18
C LEU A 365 11.62 2.30 -8.61
N ALA A 366 11.02 1.20 -9.08
CA ALA A 366 11.73 -0.01 -9.48
C ALA A 366 12.73 0.22 -10.63
N ASP A 367 12.51 1.24 -11.47
CA ASP A 367 13.39 1.62 -12.57
C ASP A 367 14.51 2.60 -12.18
N GLY A 368 14.60 2.95 -10.89
CA GLY A 368 15.60 3.87 -10.35
C GLY A 368 15.25 5.36 -10.41
N ARG A 369 14.10 5.73 -11.00
CA ARG A 369 13.56 7.10 -10.92
C ARG A 369 12.90 7.36 -9.57
N VAL A 370 12.60 8.61 -9.25
CA VAL A 370 11.96 8.99 -7.98
C VAL A 370 10.64 9.70 -8.23
N LEU A 371 9.56 9.19 -7.65
CA LEU A 371 8.26 9.88 -7.59
C LEU A 371 8.28 10.88 -6.44
N ILE A 372 8.10 12.16 -6.76
CA ILE A 372 7.90 13.24 -5.79
C ILE A 372 6.44 13.65 -5.86
N ALA A 373 5.68 13.43 -4.77
CA ALA A 373 4.22 13.55 -4.80
C ALA A 373 3.64 14.30 -3.60
N GLY A 374 2.62 15.11 -3.86
CA GLY A 374 1.83 15.81 -2.84
C GLY A 374 2.63 16.82 -2.02
N GLY A 375 2.34 16.87 -0.72
CA GLY A 375 2.88 17.83 0.22
C GLY A 375 2.10 19.15 0.22
N SER A 376 2.77 20.23 0.60
CA SER A 376 2.23 21.59 0.58
C SER A 376 3.23 22.58 0.00
N ASP A 377 2.76 23.74 -0.43
CA ASP A 377 3.59 24.87 -0.89
C ASP A 377 4.36 25.59 0.25
N CYS A 378 4.45 24.98 1.45
CA CYS A 378 5.02 25.55 2.67
C CYS A 378 4.29 26.81 3.21
N SER A 379 3.23 27.26 2.53
CA SER A 379 2.28 28.29 2.97
C SER A 379 0.89 27.72 3.32
N LYS A 380 0.84 26.40 3.58
CA LYS A 380 -0.33 25.60 4.00
C LYS A 380 -1.34 25.23 2.92
N THR A 381 -1.05 25.46 1.63
CA THR A 381 -1.88 24.89 0.56
C THR A 381 -1.37 23.49 0.23
N TYR A 382 -2.22 22.47 0.39
CA TYR A 382 -1.87 21.11 -0.04
C TYR A 382 -1.83 21.03 -1.57
N LEU A 383 -0.94 20.19 -2.09
CA LEU A 383 -0.68 20.05 -3.51
C LEU A 383 -1.24 18.73 -4.04
N ASP A 384 -1.88 18.79 -5.22
CA ASP A 384 -2.33 17.62 -6.00
C ASP A 384 -1.31 17.22 -7.09
N THR A 385 -0.16 17.90 -7.16
CA THR A 385 0.82 17.69 -8.22
C THR A 385 1.88 16.68 -7.83
N ALA A 386 2.42 15.99 -8.83
CA ALA A 386 3.58 15.10 -8.70
C ALA A 386 4.56 15.29 -9.87
N GLU A 387 5.81 14.93 -9.65
CA GLU A 387 6.88 14.93 -10.65
C GLU A 387 7.76 13.69 -10.51
N ILE A 388 8.33 13.24 -11.63
CA ILE A 388 9.28 12.14 -11.69
C ILE A 388 10.67 12.72 -11.90
N TYR A 389 11.55 12.52 -10.92
CA TYR A 389 12.96 12.85 -11.02
C TYR A 389 13.73 11.66 -11.62
N ASP A 390 14.46 11.92 -12.70
CA ASP A 390 15.34 10.95 -13.34
C ASP A 390 16.81 11.24 -12.97
N PRO A 391 17.47 10.38 -12.18
CA PRO A 391 18.85 10.58 -11.76
C PRO A 391 19.87 10.44 -12.91
N ALA A 392 19.51 9.83 -14.03
CA ALA A 392 20.39 9.71 -15.19
C ALA A 392 20.52 11.04 -15.94
N THR A 393 19.44 11.82 -16.00
CA THR A 393 19.39 13.13 -16.69
C THR A 393 19.47 14.32 -15.74
N GLY A 394 19.22 14.12 -14.45
CA GLY A 394 19.14 15.19 -13.45
C GLY A 394 17.92 16.10 -13.63
N GLN A 395 16.92 15.66 -14.38
CA GLN A 395 15.70 16.43 -14.69
C GLN A 395 14.49 15.84 -13.97
N SER A 396 13.53 16.71 -13.65
CA SER A 396 12.20 16.29 -13.22
C SER A 396 11.18 16.56 -14.30
N THR A 397 10.20 15.66 -14.43
CA THR A 397 9.09 15.79 -15.39
C THR A 397 7.75 15.69 -14.65
N PRO A 398 6.78 16.59 -14.89
CA PRO A 398 5.45 16.46 -14.31
C PRO A 398 4.79 15.13 -14.73
N THR A 399 4.09 14.48 -13.81
CA THR A 399 3.27 13.30 -14.06
C THR A 399 1.79 13.61 -13.76
N GLY A 400 0.90 12.62 -13.84
CA GLY A 400 -0.50 12.75 -13.43
C GLY A 400 -0.68 13.39 -12.04
N LYS A 401 -1.87 13.93 -11.81
CA LYS A 401 -2.23 14.56 -10.54
C LYS A 401 -2.79 13.54 -9.55
N LEU A 402 -2.50 13.75 -8.27
CA LEU A 402 -3.15 13.06 -7.18
C LEU A 402 -4.66 13.27 -7.26
N VAL A 403 -5.41 12.28 -6.81
CA VAL A 403 -6.88 12.31 -6.81
C VAL A 403 -7.40 13.38 -5.84
N ALA A 404 -6.68 13.60 -4.74
CA ALA A 404 -6.89 14.70 -3.82
C ALA A 404 -5.55 15.36 -3.43
N ALA A 405 -5.57 16.66 -3.20
CA ALA A 405 -4.41 17.42 -2.73
C ALA A 405 -4.12 17.09 -1.27
N GLN A 406 -2.97 16.47 -0.98
CA GLN A 406 -2.67 15.95 0.36
C GLN A 406 -1.21 16.16 0.78
N GLY A 407 -0.99 16.35 2.08
CA GLY A 407 0.31 16.24 2.75
C GLY A 407 0.22 15.33 3.97
N TYR A 408 1.36 15.03 4.60
CA TYR A 408 1.47 14.10 5.74
C TYR A 408 1.06 12.64 5.42
N HIS A 409 0.92 12.30 4.14
CA HIS A 409 0.68 10.92 3.70
C HIS A 409 1.96 10.09 3.75
N THR A 410 1.81 8.77 3.85
CA THR A 410 2.90 7.83 3.54
C THR A 410 2.83 7.44 2.06
N ALA A 411 3.96 7.04 1.47
CA ALA A 411 4.01 6.57 0.08
C ALA A 411 4.92 5.35 -0.02
N THR A 412 4.35 4.20 -0.32
CA THR A 412 5.06 2.91 -0.31
C THR A 412 5.07 2.30 -1.70
N LEU A 413 6.26 1.97 -2.23
CA LEU A 413 6.39 1.17 -3.44
C LEU A 413 5.94 -0.27 -3.14
N LEU A 414 4.95 -0.75 -3.87
CA LEU A 414 4.41 -2.10 -3.77
C LEU A 414 5.16 -3.07 -4.69
N ARG A 415 4.97 -4.38 -4.46
CA ARG A 415 5.63 -5.45 -5.23
C ARG A 415 5.24 -5.50 -6.69
N ASP A 416 4.06 -5.00 -7.03
CA ASP A 416 3.58 -4.90 -8.41
C ASP A 416 4.12 -3.66 -9.15
N GLY A 417 4.96 -2.86 -8.48
CA GLY A 417 5.59 -1.66 -9.04
C GLY A 417 4.76 -0.38 -8.87
N ARG A 418 3.52 -0.46 -8.39
CA ARG A 418 2.72 0.74 -8.09
C ARG A 418 3.18 1.37 -6.77
N VAL A 419 2.88 2.66 -6.58
CA VAL A 419 3.10 3.34 -5.30
C VAL A 419 1.76 3.60 -4.65
N LEU A 420 1.56 3.12 -3.42
CA LEU A 420 0.35 3.38 -2.64
C LEU A 420 0.61 4.55 -1.69
N LEU A 421 -0.15 5.63 -1.88
CA LEU A 421 -0.18 6.79 -0.99
C LEU A 421 -1.34 6.62 -0.03
N VAL A 422 -1.10 6.76 1.28
CA VAL A 422 -2.11 6.50 2.31
C VAL A 422 -2.20 7.62 3.33
N GLY A 423 -3.43 7.98 3.70
CA GLY A 423 -3.79 8.94 4.74
C GLY A 423 -3.24 10.34 4.48
N GLY A 424 -2.97 11.07 5.57
CA GLY A 424 -2.55 12.47 5.54
C GLY A 424 -3.68 13.41 5.91
N SER A 425 -3.63 14.64 5.41
CA SER A 425 -4.54 15.73 5.78
C SER A 425 -5.95 15.63 5.17
N VAL A 426 -6.24 14.59 4.40
CA VAL A 426 -7.48 14.46 3.62
C VAL A 426 -8.08 13.07 3.86
N GLU A 427 -9.11 13.02 4.72
CA GLU A 427 -10.02 11.88 4.93
C GLU A 427 -9.34 10.48 5.04
N ASN A 428 -10.14 9.43 4.97
CA ASN A 428 -9.70 8.03 5.03
C ASN A 428 -9.13 7.57 3.67
N LEU A 429 -8.49 8.44 2.91
CA LEU A 429 -8.17 8.17 1.51
C LEU A 429 -6.88 7.35 1.38
N SER A 430 -6.87 6.44 0.41
CA SER A 430 -5.64 5.98 -0.23
C SER A 430 -5.75 6.10 -1.74
N GLN A 431 -4.60 6.14 -2.41
CA GLN A 431 -4.54 6.23 -3.87
C GLN A 431 -3.29 5.54 -4.41
N PHE A 432 -3.43 4.91 -5.57
CA PHE A 432 -2.33 4.29 -6.29
C PHE A 432 -1.76 5.27 -7.31
N TYR A 433 -0.45 5.28 -7.44
CA TYR A 433 0.26 5.76 -8.61
C TYR A 433 0.77 4.57 -9.42
N ASP A 434 0.50 4.57 -10.72
CA ASP A 434 1.04 3.59 -11.66
C ASP A 434 2.16 4.24 -12.49
N PRO A 435 3.44 3.86 -12.29
CA PRO A 435 4.56 4.40 -13.05
C PRO A 435 4.52 4.09 -14.55
N ALA A 436 3.80 3.05 -14.99
CA ALA A 436 3.72 2.69 -16.40
C ALA A 436 2.82 3.65 -17.19
N THR A 437 1.76 4.15 -16.53
CA THR A 437 0.78 5.07 -17.14
C THR A 437 0.94 6.51 -16.66
N GLY A 438 1.72 6.74 -15.59
CA GLY A 438 1.90 8.05 -14.97
C GLY A 438 0.64 8.60 -14.29
N SER A 439 -0.34 7.75 -13.99
CA SER A 439 -1.67 8.14 -13.52
C SER A 439 -1.91 7.77 -12.06
N PHE A 440 -2.77 8.55 -11.38
CA PHE A 440 -3.28 8.23 -10.05
C PHE A 440 -4.71 7.71 -10.12
N THR A 441 -5.02 6.71 -9.29
CA THR A 441 -6.37 6.17 -9.13
C THR A 441 -6.70 6.03 -7.66
N PHE A 442 -7.99 6.09 -7.32
CA PHE A 442 -8.46 5.77 -5.98
C PHE A 442 -7.98 4.38 -5.54
N GLY A 443 -7.55 4.29 -4.29
CA GLY A 443 -7.34 3.04 -3.58
C GLY A 443 -8.48 2.79 -2.60
N PRO A 444 -8.38 1.74 -1.77
CA PRO A 444 -9.35 1.51 -0.70
C PRO A 444 -9.33 2.63 0.34
N HIS A 445 -10.42 2.71 1.11
CA HIS A 445 -10.51 3.66 2.21
C HIS A 445 -9.98 3.05 3.51
N LEU A 446 -9.18 3.81 4.24
CA LEU A 446 -8.85 3.51 5.62
C LEU A 446 -10.12 3.42 6.47
N MET A 447 -10.07 2.69 7.57
CA MET A 447 -11.21 2.66 8.49
C MET A 447 -11.32 3.96 9.28
N ASN A 448 -10.18 4.57 9.61
CA ASN A 448 -10.11 5.86 10.30
C ASN A 448 -9.15 6.82 9.57
N PRO A 449 -9.44 8.13 9.59
CA PRO A 449 -8.52 9.12 9.06
C PRO A 449 -7.28 9.13 9.95
N ARG A 450 -6.11 9.33 9.35
CA ARG A 450 -4.85 9.37 10.10
C ARG A 450 -3.77 10.16 9.36
N PHE A 451 -3.02 10.95 10.09
CA PHE A 451 -1.78 11.57 9.64
C PHE A 451 -0.66 11.30 10.66
N GLY A 452 0.60 11.37 10.23
CA GLY A 452 1.74 11.05 11.10
C GLY A 452 1.82 9.56 11.49
N HIS A 453 1.17 8.70 10.71
CA HIS A 453 1.27 7.25 10.76
C HIS A 453 2.51 6.78 9.99
N THR A 454 2.85 5.51 10.16
CA THR A 454 3.86 4.83 9.34
C THR A 454 3.20 3.77 8.46
N ALA A 455 3.80 3.46 7.31
CA ALA A 455 3.36 2.40 6.42
C ALA A 455 4.56 1.54 6.03
N THR A 456 4.50 0.24 6.32
CA THR A 456 5.60 -0.71 6.16
C THR A 456 5.16 -1.87 5.29
N LEU A 457 5.78 -2.06 4.13
CA LEU A 457 5.52 -3.21 3.27
C LEU A 457 6.14 -4.46 3.88
N LEU A 458 5.33 -5.48 4.13
CA LEU A 458 5.72 -6.73 4.78
C LEU A 458 6.23 -7.78 3.78
N PRO A 459 6.95 -8.82 4.25
CA PRO A 459 7.48 -9.89 3.40
C PRO A 459 6.43 -10.74 2.69
N ASP A 460 5.17 -10.72 3.11
CA ASP A 460 4.07 -11.38 2.41
C ASP A 460 3.44 -10.50 1.31
N GLY A 461 3.82 -9.22 1.23
CA GLY A 461 3.28 -8.24 0.30
C GLY A 461 2.15 -7.38 0.86
N SER A 462 1.70 -7.65 2.09
CA SER A 462 0.77 -6.79 2.79
C SER A 462 1.45 -5.51 3.30
N LEU A 463 0.67 -4.47 3.58
CA LEU A 463 1.15 -3.19 4.11
C LEU A 463 0.61 -3.01 5.53
N LEU A 464 1.52 -2.93 6.51
CA LEU A 464 1.19 -2.54 7.88
C LEU A 464 1.15 -1.02 7.99
N ILE A 465 0.02 -0.49 8.40
CA ILE A 465 -0.16 0.92 8.74
C ILE A 465 -0.28 1.04 10.25
N ALA A 466 0.67 1.71 10.89
CA ALA A 466 0.73 1.83 12.34
C ALA A 466 0.60 3.28 12.82
N GLY A 467 -0.19 3.46 13.88
CA GLY A 467 -0.41 4.74 14.57
C GLY A 467 -0.99 5.86 13.70
N GLY A 468 -0.63 7.09 14.05
CA GLY A 468 -1.20 8.32 13.51
C GLY A 468 -2.22 8.96 14.45
N SER A 469 -2.42 10.27 14.32
CA SER A 469 -3.43 11.00 15.10
C SER A 469 -4.82 10.44 14.78
N GLU A 470 -5.68 10.36 15.81
CA GLU A 470 -7.08 9.88 15.76
C GLU A 470 -7.31 8.36 15.72
N SER A 471 -6.26 7.51 15.75
CA SER A 471 -6.46 6.05 15.91
C SER A 471 -5.31 5.33 16.61
N GLY A 472 -5.66 4.48 17.59
CA GLY A 472 -4.72 3.64 18.34
C GLY A 472 -4.57 2.24 17.75
N HIS A 473 -4.96 2.08 16.49
CA HIS A 473 -5.06 0.78 15.82
C HIS A 473 -4.07 0.70 14.66
N ALA A 474 -3.45 -0.46 14.50
CA ALA A 474 -2.83 -0.85 13.24
C ALA A 474 -3.91 -1.29 12.22
N GLU A 475 -3.74 -0.84 10.98
CA GLU A 475 -4.53 -1.27 9.83
C GLU A 475 -3.62 -2.00 8.84
N PHE A 476 -4.14 -3.02 8.17
CA PHE A 476 -3.43 -3.86 7.21
C PHE A 476 -4.08 -3.77 5.85
N TYR A 477 -3.29 -3.61 4.79
CA TYR A 477 -3.74 -3.73 3.40
C TYR A 477 -3.10 -4.94 2.72
N LYS A 478 -3.83 -5.71 1.90
CA LYS A 478 -3.39 -7.00 1.32
C LYS A 478 -3.45 -7.12 -0.21
#